data_AF-A0A955D6U8-F1
#
_entry.id   AF-A0A955D6U8-F1
#
_cell.length_a   1.000
_cell.length_b   1.000
_cell.length_c   1.000
_cell.angle_alpha   90.00
_cell.angle_beta   90.00
_cell.angle_gamma   90.00
#
_symmetry.space_group_name_H-M   'P 1'
#
loop_
_entity.id
_entity.type
_entity.pdbx_description
1 polymer ?
#
loop_
_entity_poly.entity_id
_entity_poly.type
_entity_poly.pdbx_seq_one_letter_code
_entity_poly.pdbx_strand_id
1 'polypeptide(L)'
;MAESIEARLARLEGEVAALRERAAGGAARLVDGQGRVRGEMTLSPSGPMLCFYDESGAARARLMLSGDGPGLTLADENGNTRAWLGFTKEALRIGFADEAGNSRVFVGVMRSGPVAKIYDEQQRVVWSAP
;
A
#
# COMPACT_ATOMS: atom_id res chain seq x y z
N MET A 1 36.78 -16.19 -36.07
CA MET A 1 36.88 -14.71 -35.96
C MET A 1 36.45 -14.31 -34.55
N ALA A 2 37.18 -13.42 -33.91
CA ALA A 2 36.81 -12.91 -32.58
C ALA A 2 35.60 -11.97 -32.69
N GLU A 3 34.71 -12.00 -31.69
CA GLU A 3 33.61 -11.04 -31.53
C GLU A 3 34.15 -9.61 -31.47
N SER A 4 33.51 -8.66 -32.15
CA SER A 4 33.91 -7.25 -32.07
C SER A 4 33.59 -6.67 -30.68
N ILE A 5 34.28 -5.60 -30.31
CA ILE A 5 34.02 -4.92 -29.04
C ILE A 5 32.59 -4.35 -29.01
N GLU A 6 32.08 -3.83 -30.13
CA GLU A 6 30.70 -3.31 -30.19
C GLU A 6 29.66 -4.40 -29.99
N ALA A 7 29.85 -5.57 -30.60
CA ALA A 7 28.94 -6.70 -30.43
C ALA A 7 28.90 -7.19 -28.98
N ARG A 8 30.08 -7.26 -28.35
CA ARG A 8 30.22 -7.63 -26.95
C ARG A 8 29.60 -6.59 -26.01
N LEU A 9 29.72 -5.30 -26.32
CA LEU A 9 29.12 -4.22 -25.53
C LEU A 9 27.60 -4.26 -25.58
N ALA A 10 27.00 -4.37 -26.78
CA ALA A 10 25.55 -4.44 -26.96
C ALA A 10 24.95 -5.67 -26.24
N ARG A 11 25.65 -6.81 -26.29
CA ARG A 11 25.24 -8.02 -25.54
C ARG A 11 25.27 -7.79 -24.04
N LEU A 12 26.34 -7.21 -23.52
CA LEU A 12 26.48 -6.92 -22.09
C LEU A 12 25.45 -5.89 -21.62
N GLU A 13 25.13 -4.87 -22.41
CA GLU A 13 24.09 -3.89 -22.10
C GLU A 13 22.71 -4.56 -22.00
N GLY A 14 22.38 -5.48 -22.92
CA GLY A 14 21.16 -6.27 -22.86
C GLY A 14 21.12 -7.23 -21.66
N GLU A 15 22.22 -7.91 -21.37
CA GLU A 15 22.35 -8.79 -20.18
C GLU A 15 22.20 -8.00 -18.88
N VAL A 16 22.80 -6.80 -18.78
CA VAL A 16 22.66 -5.92 -17.61
C VAL A 16 21.23 -5.42 -17.46
N ALA A 17 20.55 -5.05 -18.54
CA ALA A 17 19.14 -4.66 -18.51
C ALA A 17 18.25 -5.82 -18.01
N ALA A 18 18.44 -7.03 -18.56
CA ALA A 18 17.70 -8.21 -18.13
C ALA A 18 18.02 -8.64 -16.69
N LEU A 19 19.27 -8.51 -16.26
CA LEU A 19 19.68 -8.76 -14.87
C LEU A 19 19.09 -7.72 -13.92
N ARG A 20 18.98 -6.45 -14.32
CA ARG A 20 18.30 -5.42 -13.52
C ARG A 20 16.81 -5.71 -13.36
N GLU A 21 16.13 -6.15 -14.41
CA GLU A 21 14.72 -6.60 -14.34
C GLU A 21 14.57 -7.83 -13.43
N ARG A 22 15.49 -8.79 -13.48
CA ARG A 22 15.47 -9.99 -12.62
C ARG A 22 15.88 -9.68 -11.17
N ALA A 23 16.80 -8.74 -10.98
CA ALA A 23 17.26 -8.27 -9.67
C ALA A 23 16.29 -7.29 -9.02
N ALA A 24 15.41 -6.65 -9.80
CA ALA A 24 14.19 -6.03 -9.32
C ALA A 24 13.19 -7.06 -8.75
N GLY A 25 13.59 -8.32 -8.57
CA GLY A 25 12.90 -9.36 -7.83
C GLY A 25 12.25 -8.82 -6.56
N GLY A 26 10.95 -8.56 -6.70
CA GLY A 26 10.07 -8.08 -5.66
C GLY A 26 9.60 -6.64 -5.82
N ALA A 27 10.25 -5.75 -6.58
CA ALA A 27 9.86 -4.34 -6.65
C ALA A 27 9.69 -3.77 -8.07
N ALA A 28 8.54 -3.17 -8.37
CA ALA A 28 8.27 -2.40 -9.58
C ALA A 28 7.88 -0.96 -9.22
N ARG A 29 8.39 0.04 -9.94
CA ARG A 29 8.21 1.47 -9.61
C ARG A 29 7.53 2.24 -10.73
N LEU A 30 6.58 3.09 -10.35
CA LEU A 30 6.05 4.17 -11.17
C LEU A 30 6.86 5.42 -10.88
N VAL A 31 7.55 5.95 -11.88
CA VAL A 31 8.43 7.13 -11.77
C VAL A 31 7.87 8.25 -12.64
N ASP A 32 7.80 9.47 -12.11
CA ASP A 32 7.32 10.63 -12.87
C ASP A 32 8.42 11.25 -13.76
N GLY A 33 8.06 12.27 -14.55
CA GLY A 33 9.00 12.95 -15.46
C GLY A 33 10.16 13.69 -14.77
N GLN A 34 10.13 13.83 -13.44
CA GLN A 34 11.22 14.40 -12.64
C GLN A 34 12.10 13.31 -12.00
N GLY A 35 11.82 12.03 -12.26
CA GLY A 35 12.56 10.92 -11.67
C GLY A 35 12.09 10.53 -10.27
N ARG A 36 10.97 11.06 -9.78
CA ARG A 36 10.45 10.75 -8.43
C ARG A 36 9.56 9.51 -8.47
N VAL A 37 9.71 8.64 -7.48
CA VAL A 37 8.82 7.46 -7.33
C VAL A 37 7.44 7.94 -6.87
N ARG A 38 6.42 7.67 -7.67
CA ARG A 38 5.01 7.98 -7.39
C ARG A 38 4.18 6.75 -7.03
N GLY A 39 4.71 5.57 -7.32
CA GLY A 39 4.16 4.33 -6.82
C GLY A 39 5.21 3.23 -6.81
N GLU A 40 5.05 2.28 -5.90
CA GLU A 40 5.95 1.15 -5.76
C GLU A 40 5.15 -0.09 -5.40
N MET A 41 5.23 -1.12 -6.23
CA MET A 41 4.83 -2.47 -5.89
C MET A 41 6.04 -3.16 -5.28
N THR A 42 5.95 -3.72 -4.08
CA THR A 42 7.01 -4.48 -3.41
C THR A 42 6.53 -5.86 -2.96
N LEU A 43 7.43 -6.83 -2.89
CA LEU A 43 7.24 -8.13 -2.28
C LEU A 43 8.23 -8.23 -1.12
N SER A 44 7.68 -8.29 0.08
CA SER A 44 8.43 -8.37 1.33
C SER A 44 8.14 -9.69 2.05
N PRO A 45 8.89 -10.05 3.12
CA PRO A 45 8.52 -11.17 3.98
C PRO A 45 7.11 -11.03 4.59
N SER A 46 6.61 -9.80 4.77
CA SER A 46 5.24 -9.52 5.22
C SER A 46 4.17 -9.70 4.14
N GLY A 47 4.57 -9.94 2.88
CA GLY A 47 3.68 -10.10 1.73
C GLY A 47 3.84 -8.99 0.68
N PRO A 48 3.05 -9.05 -0.40
CA PRO A 48 3.05 -8.05 -1.45
C PRO A 48 2.34 -6.76 -1.00
N MET A 49 2.85 -5.63 -1.46
CA MET A 49 2.36 -4.29 -1.15
C MET A 49 2.43 -3.39 -2.40
N LEU A 50 1.46 -2.50 -2.57
CA LEU A 50 1.46 -1.41 -3.54
C LEU A 50 1.27 -0.10 -2.77
N CYS A 51 2.25 0.79 -2.86
CA CYS A 51 2.24 2.11 -2.26
C CYS A 51 2.11 3.19 -3.34
N PHE A 52 1.36 4.25 -3.06
CA PHE A 52 1.35 5.49 -3.85
C PHE A 52 1.86 6.64 -3.01
N TYR A 53 2.70 7.47 -3.62
CA TYR A 53 3.38 8.59 -2.97
C TYR A 53 2.91 9.93 -3.55
N ASP A 54 2.81 10.93 -2.69
CA ASP A 54 2.60 12.32 -3.13
C ASP A 54 3.89 12.98 -3.63
N GLU A 55 3.83 14.28 -3.90
CA GLU A 55 4.97 15.06 -4.43
C GLU A 55 6.12 15.20 -3.42
N SER A 56 5.83 15.09 -2.12
CA SER A 56 6.83 15.12 -1.05
C SER A 56 7.50 13.76 -0.84
N GLY A 57 7.01 12.70 -1.50
CA GLY A 57 7.44 11.32 -1.29
C GLY A 57 6.73 10.65 -0.11
N ALA A 58 5.70 11.25 0.47
CA ALA A 58 4.91 10.66 1.54
C ALA A 58 3.89 9.67 0.98
N ALA A 59 3.77 8.49 1.59
CA ALA A 59 2.81 7.47 1.17
C ALA A 59 1.37 7.90 1.51
N ARG A 60 0.48 7.99 0.52
CA ARG A 60 -0.94 8.40 0.68
C ARG A 60 -1.93 7.26 0.49
N ALA A 61 -1.54 6.21 -0.21
CA ALA A 61 -2.35 5.00 -0.31
C ALA A 61 -1.46 3.76 -0.24
N ARG A 62 -1.92 2.74 0.47
CA ARG A 62 -1.26 1.44 0.55
C ARG A 62 -2.28 0.34 0.35
N LEU A 63 -2.06 -0.55 -0.61
CA LEU A 63 -2.73 -1.83 -0.73
C LEU A 63 -1.73 -2.92 -0.34
N MET A 64 -2.07 -3.75 0.64
CA MET A 64 -1.19 -4.78 1.17
C MET A 64 -1.94 -6.09 1.28
N LEU A 65 -1.23 -7.21 1.11
CA LEU A 65 -1.68 -8.52 1.57
C LEU A 65 -0.73 -8.98 2.69
N SER A 66 -1.22 -9.02 3.92
CA SER A 66 -0.48 -9.54 5.08
C SER A 66 -0.90 -10.97 5.40
N GLY A 67 -0.25 -11.59 6.40
CA GLY A 67 -0.64 -12.91 6.92
C GLY A 67 -2.04 -12.97 7.55
N ASP A 68 -2.60 -11.81 7.91
CA ASP A 68 -3.95 -11.70 8.46
C ASP A 68 -5.01 -11.49 7.38
N GLY A 69 -4.62 -10.95 6.23
CA GLY A 69 -5.47 -10.67 5.09
C GLY A 69 -5.07 -9.36 4.39
N PRO A 70 -5.79 -8.97 3.34
CA PRO A 70 -5.51 -7.74 2.62
C PRO A 70 -6.12 -6.51 3.30
N GLY A 71 -5.45 -5.40 3.08
CA GLY A 71 -5.86 -4.09 3.56
C GLY A 71 -5.52 -2.99 2.57
N LEU A 72 -6.40 -2.00 2.50
CA LEU A 72 -6.22 -0.71 1.86
C LEU A 72 -6.24 0.36 2.95
N THR A 73 -5.24 1.24 2.96
CA THR A 73 -5.25 2.45 3.79
C THR A 73 -5.08 3.69 2.93
N LEU A 74 -5.76 4.77 3.31
CA LEU A 74 -5.62 6.11 2.74
C LEU A 74 -5.19 7.07 3.84
N ALA A 75 -4.18 7.89 3.59
CA ALA A 75 -3.65 8.85 4.54
C ALA A 75 -3.84 10.30 4.06
N ASP A 76 -4.11 11.21 4.99
CA ASP A 76 -4.09 12.67 4.75
C ASP A 76 -2.67 13.19 4.56
N GLU A 77 -2.53 14.49 4.30
CA GLU A 77 -1.27 15.21 4.09
C GLU A 77 -0.28 15.13 5.27
N ASN A 78 -0.76 14.91 6.49
CA ASN A 78 0.08 14.76 7.68
C ASN A 78 0.59 13.32 7.83
N GLY A 79 0.12 12.40 7.00
CA GLY A 79 0.47 10.98 7.05
C GLY A 79 -0.43 10.18 7.97
N ASN A 80 -1.50 10.79 8.52
CA ASN A 80 -2.46 10.10 9.36
C ASN A 80 -3.40 9.28 8.49
N THR A 81 -3.64 8.01 8.84
CA THR A 81 -4.59 7.17 8.10
C THR A 81 -6.02 7.66 8.37
N ARG A 82 -6.73 8.04 7.32
CA ARG A 82 -8.09 8.61 7.37
C ARG A 82 -9.17 7.67 6.91
N ALA A 83 -8.82 6.67 6.12
CA ALA A 83 -9.72 5.60 5.75
C ALA A 83 -8.97 4.28 5.68
N TRP A 84 -9.65 3.20 6.03
CA TRP A 84 -9.15 1.85 5.83
C TRP A 84 -10.29 0.93 5.41
N LEU A 85 -9.93 -0.03 4.57
CA LEU A 85 -10.77 -1.16 4.16
C LEU A 85 -9.91 -2.40 4.27
N GLY A 86 -10.41 -3.47 4.85
CA GLY A 86 -9.66 -4.72 4.86
C GLY A 86 -10.45 -5.85 5.48
N PHE A 87 -9.90 -7.04 5.37
CA PHE A 87 -10.42 -8.20 6.07
C PHE A 87 -9.30 -8.92 6.78
N THR A 88 -9.62 -9.39 7.98
CA THR A 88 -8.80 -10.35 8.73
C THR A 88 -9.45 -11.73 8.63
N LYS A 89 -8.84 -12.73 9.26
CA LYS A 89 -9.45 -14.05 9.46
C LYS A 89 -10.72 -13.99 10.33
N GLU A 90 -10.95 -12.89 11.05
CA GLU A 90 -12.08 -12.71 11.98
C GLU A 90 -13.17 -11.79 11.44
N ALA A 91 -12.83 -10.83 10.58
CA ALA A 91 -13.77 -9.76 10.22
C ALA A 91 -13.46 -9.09 8.88
N LEU A 92 -14.52 -8.66 8.20
CA LEU A 92 -14.47 -7.63 7.16
C LEU A 92 -14.72 -6.27 7.81
N ARG A 93 -13.91 -5.25 7.50
CA ARG A 93 -14.01 -3.92 8.11
C ARG A 93 -13.75 -2.78 7.12
N ILE A 94 -14.52 -1.71 7.27
CA ILE A 94 -14.26 -0.38 6.72
C ILE A 94 -14.34 0.64 7.84
N GLY A 95 -13.49 1.66 7.82
CA GLY A 95 -13.58 2.74 8.79
C GLY A 95 -12.93 4.03 8.33
N PHE A 96 -13.30 5.10 9.02
CA PHE A 96 -12.86 6.45 8.77
C PHE A 96 -12.40 7.09 10.08
N ALA A 97 -11.29 7.82 10.04
CA ALA A 97 -10.76 8.55 11.18
C ALA A 97 -10.83 10.07 10.97
N ASP A 98 -10.68 10.81 12.06
CA ASP A 98 -10.48 12.26 12.06
C ASP A 98 -9.00 12.66 11.86
N GLU A 99 -8.72 13.96 11.88
CA GLU A 99 -7.37 14.54 11.66
C GLU A 99 -6.34 14.13 12.70
N ALA A 100 -6.79 13.75 13.89
CA ALA A 100 -5.94 13.22 14.94
C ALA A 100 -5.71 11.70 14.79
N GLY A 101 -6.25 11.06 13.75
CA GLY A 101 -6.14 9.61 13.52
C GLY A 101 -7.12 8.77 14.36
N ASN A 102 -8.09 9.41 15.02
CA ASN A 102 -9.09 8.73 15.84
C ASN A 102 -10.24 8.20 14.99
N SER A 103 -10.61 6.94 15.16
CA SER A 103 -11.74 6.34 14.43
C SER A 103 -13.05 7.07 14.75
N ARG A 104 -13.76 7.54 13.72
CA ARG A 104 -15.07 8.21 13.83
C ARG A 104 -16.20 7.38 13.26
N VAL A 105 -15.91 6.51 12.29
CA VAL A 105 -16.88 5.57 11.71
C VAL A 105 -16.22 4.21 11.57
N PHE A 106 -16.93 3.18 12.00
CA PHE A 106 -16.54 1.79 11.80
C PHE A 106 -17.75 0.98 11.34
N VAL A 107 -17.59 0.21 10.27
CA VAL A 107 -18.59 -0.77 9.82
C VAL A 107 -17.86 -2.08 9.55
N GLY A 108 -18.38 -3.19 10.04
CA GLY A 108 -17.77 -4.48 9.80
C GLY A 108 -18.70 -5.67 10.01
N VAL A 109 -18.32 -6.79 9.42
CA VAL A 109 -18.94 -8.09 9.65
C VAL A 109 -17.94 -8.93 10.44
N MET A 110 -18.27 -9.20 11.70
CA MET A 110 -17.46 -10.00 12.61
C MET A 110 -18.06 -11.40 12.77
N ARG A 111 -17.31 -12.34 13.37
CA ARG A 111 -17.89 -13.65 13.77
C ARG A 111 -19.12 -13.53 14.68
N SER A 112 -19.20 -12.48 15.48
CA SER A 112 -20.33 -12.20 16.38
C SER A 112 -21.54 -11.59 15.67
N GLY A 113 -21.43 -11.29 14.38
CA GLY A 113 -22.44 -10.58 13.61
C GLY A 113 -21.91 -9.27 13.00
N PRO A 114 -22.74 -8.61 12.19
CA PRO A 114 -22.43 -7.28 11.69
C PRO A 114 -22.42 -6.26 12.84
N VAL A 115 -21.70 -5.16 12.62
CA VAL A 115 -21.68 -4.01 13.52
C VAL A 115 -21.35 -2.74 12.76
N ALA A 116 -22.04 -1.66 13.09
CA ALA A 116 -21.72 -0.30 12.69
C ALA A 116 -21.64 0.60 13.93
N LYS A 117 -20.63 1.47 14.01
CA LYS A 117 -20.40 2.40 15.12
C LYS A 117 -19.96 3.77 14.61
N ILE A 118 -20.48 4.81 15.25
CA ILE A 118 -20.04 6.20 15.09
C ILE A 118 -19.56 6.71 16.45
N TYR A 119 -18.43 7.42 16.45
CA TYR A 119 -17.77 7.92 17.66
C TYR A 119 -17.73 9.44 17.67
N ASP A 120 -18.00 10.05 18.83
CA ASP A 120 -17.73 11.48 19.06
C ASP A 120 -16.25 11.75 19.25
N GLU A 121 -15.90 13.03 19.42
CA GLU A 121 -14.52 13.51 19.61
C GLU A 121 -13.76 12.80 20.75
N GLN A 122 -14.45 12.48 21.85
CA GLN A 122 -13.91 11.82 23.04
C GLN A 122 -13.86 10.29 22.90
N GLN A 123 -14.03 9.75 21.68
CA GLN A 123 -14.04 8.31 21.38
C GLN A 123 -15.20 7.54 22.03
N ARG A 124 -16.28 8.24 22.41
CA ARG A 124 -17.51 7.59 22.91
C ARG A 124 -18.39 7.21 21.73
N VAL A 125 -19.01 6.04 21.80
CA VAL A 125 -19.99 5.61 20.80
C VAL A 125 -21.24 6.49 20.93
N VAL A 126 -21.55 7.25 19.89
CA VAL A 126 -22.77 8.08 19.81
C VAL A 126 -23.88 7.41 19.02
N TRP A 127 -23.53 6.44 18.17
CA TRP A 127 -24.50 5.61 17.47
C TRP A 127 -23.91 4.23 17.21
N SER A 128 -24.76 3.20 17.29
CA SER A 128 -24.42 1.85 16.90
C SER A 128 -25.60 1.11 16.31
N ALA A 129 -25.33 0.23 15.36
CA ALA A 129 -26.28 -0.75 14.83
C ALA A 129 -25.61 -2.12 14.71
N PRO A 130 -26.39 -3.22 14.78
CA PRO A 130 -25.95 -4.49 14.22
C PRO A 130 -25.78 -4.37 12.71
#